data_AF-B0XEF9-F1
#
_entry.id   AF-B0XEF9-F1
#
_cell.length_a   1.000
_cell.length_b   1.000
_cell.length_c   1.000
_cell.angle_alpha   90.00
_cell.angle_beta   90.00
_cell.angle_gamma   90.00
#
_symmetry.space_group_name_H-M   'P 1'
#
loop_
_entity.id
_entity.type
_entity.pdbx_description
1 polymer ?
#
loop_
_entity_poly.entity_id
_entity_poly.type
_entity_poly.pdbx_seq_one_letter_code
_entity_poly.pdbx_strand_id
1 'polypeptide(L)'
;MQSAMIDGHRSDAGGDSGLVKVGSSNPVLTAAGRAAAAGGGATDLAEGVGGGGGGDGEGGGGGKSQSEKLAVHLIVSFRDICVFTLVLPLGTLFVCFVTAYVFQPEEIHETHCRVYNIIPSISAITGVSPQRYLWRISIALHIGPRFVIAFVYKNYYRALINELLDPLSIKKASRLLKIVYCLNMVEICALLGVTYISNKENYPLHEKVFIIFMISSLSYMLATLKLLKVLQPNGPQTAQEESALRYKRAFFALSIASTVGLILFFLKHRFLCHDLAFSWFALCEYIVASANMGFHCTTMLDFPTEDFLIAKNTERYRKKQAALSWKLD
;
A
#
# COMPACT_ATOMS: atom_id res chain seq x y z
N MET A 1 -2.86 -2.49 -43.09
CA MET A 1 -2.25 -3.76 -43.52
C MET A 1 -3.01 -4.87 -42.82
N GLN A 2 -3.94 -5.47 -43.56
CA GLN A 2 -4.93 -6.44 -43.13
C GLN A 2 -4.47 -7.77 -43.71
N SER A 3 -4.31 -8.82 -42.90
CA SER A 3 -4.41 -10.19 -43.41
C SER A 3 -4.63 -11.19 -42.28
N ALA A 4 -5.53 -12.12 -42.57
CA ALA A 4 -6.02 -13.21 -41.74
C ALA A 4 -5.44 -14.55 -42.20
N MET A 5 -5.77 -15.59 -41.43
CA MET A 5 -5.65 -17.04 -41.73
C MET A 5 -4.22 -17.60 -41.60
N ILE A 6 -3.95 -18.80 -41.09
CA ILE A 6 -4.67 -20.08 -41.15
C ILE A 6 -4.34 -20.87 -39.88
N ASP A 7 -5.30 -21.62 -39.32
CA ASP A 7 -4.98 -22.92 -38.72
C ASP A 7 -6.23 -23.82 -38.71
N GLY A 8 -6.04 -25.04 -39.19
CA GLY A 8 -7.02 -26.12 -39.11
C GLY A 8 -6.30 -27.42 -38.83
N HIS A 9 -6.75 -28.17 -37.82
CA HIS A 9 -6.97 -29.61 -37.93
C HIS A 9 -7.73 -30.18 -36.73
N ARG A 10 -8.56 -31.16 -37.09
CA ARG A 10 -9.53 -31.98 -36.36
C ARG A 10 -8.86 -33.17 -35.65
N SER A 11 -9.41 -33.66 -34.53
CA SER A 11 -9.85 -35.07 -34.33
C SER A 11 -10.38 -35.37 -32.93
N ASP A 12 -11.31 -36.33 -32.92
CA ASP A 12 -12.28 -36.78 -31.92
C ASP A 12 -11.76 -37.62 -30.74
N ALA A 13 -12.65 -37.77 -29.75
CA ALA A 13 -13.13 -39.04 -29.16
C ALA A 13 -12.88 -39.27 -27.65
N GLY A 14 -13.99 -39.24 -26.91
CA GLY A 14 -14.50 -40.40 -26.14
C GLY A 14 -13.93 -40.70 -24.75
N GLY A 15 -14.81 -40.92 -23.77
CA GLY A 15 -14.48 -41.71 -22.58
C GLY A 15 -15.16 -41.26 -21.29
N ASP A 16 -16.34 -41.83 -21.05
CA ASP A 16 -17.11 -41.83 -19.80
C ASP A 16 -16.36 -42.49 -18.64
N SER A 17 -16.61 -42.06 -17.40
CA SER A 17 -16.55 -42.83 -16.12
C SER A 17 -16.52 -41.89 -14.92
N GLY A 18 -17.61 -41.93 -14.13
CA GLY A 18 -17.70 -41.21 -12.86
C GLY A 18 -16.79 -41.75 -11.77
N LEU A 19 -16.50 -40.91 -10.76
CA LEU A 19 -16.24 -41.37 -9.41
C LEU A 19 -16.43 -40.23 -8.39
N VAL A 20 -17.46 -40.40 -7.56
CA VAL A 20 -17.51 -40.18 -6.11
C VAL A 20 -17.14 -38.78 -5.57
N LYS A 21 -18.21 -38.05 -5.26
CA LYS A 21 -18.30 -37.03 -4.21
C LYS A 21 -17.73 -37.59 -2.89
N VAL A 22 -16.64 -37.01 -2.39
CA VAL A 22 -16.26 -37.09 -0.97
C VAL A 22 -16.28 -35.67 -0.42
N GLY A 23 -17.30 -35.38 0.38
CA GLY A 23 -17.32 -34.20 1.23
C GLY A 23 -16.21 -34.31 2.27
N SER A 24 -15.42 -33.26 2.40
CA SER A 24 -14.64 -32.99 3.61
C SER A 24 -14.67 -31.49 3.86
N SER A 25 -15.72 -31.09 4.57
CA SER A 25 -15.75 -29.92 5.41
C SER A 25 -14.57 -30.00 6.39
N ASN A 26 -13.62 -29.06 6.30
CA ASN A 26 -12.60 -28.92 7.34
C ASN A 26 -12.69 -27.51 7.97
N PRO A 27 -13.25 -27.41 9.19
CA PRO A 27 -13.43 -26.15 9.91
C PRO A 27 -12.19 -25.87 10.76
N VAL A 28 -11.17 -25.20 10.19
CA VAL A 28 -9.95 -24.87 10.98
C VAL A 28 -9.62 -23.37 10.96
N LEU A 29 -10.11 -22.58 10.00
CA LEU A 29 -9.90 -21.12 10.02
C LEU A 29 -11.03 -20.31 10.68
N THR A 30 -12.20 -20.90 10.94
CA THR A 30 -13.32 -20.20 11.59
C THR A 30 -13.14 -20.07 13.12
N ALA A 31 -12.21 -20.85 13.71
CA ALA A 31 -11.96 -20.84 15.16
C ALA A 31 -11.01 -19.71 15.60
N ALA A 32 -10.05 -19.32 14.73
CA ALA A 32 -9.09 -18.25 15.07
C ALA A 32 -9.75 -16.85 15.11
N GLY A 33 -10.85 -16.65 14.38
CA GLY A 33 -11.61 -15.38 14.39
C GLY A 33 -12.73 -15.29 15.43
N ARG A 34 -13.12 -16.39 16.09
CA ARG A 34 -14.23 -16.40 17.07
C ARG A 34 -13.79 -16.34 18.53
N ALA A 35 -12.52 -16.64 18.84
CA ALA A 35 -12.02 -16.59 20.21
C ALA A 35 -11.73 -15.16 20.74
N ALA A 36 -11.75 -14.13 19.88
CA ALA A 36 -11.46 -12.75 20.27
C ALA A 36 -12.70 -11.91 20.66
N ALA A 37 -13.92 -12.46 20.61
CA ALA A 37 -15.16 -11.71 20.81
C ALA A 37 -15.95 -12.06 22.08
N ALA A 38 -15.42 -12.90 22.97
CA ALA A 38 -16.09 -13.24 24.23
C ALA A 38 -15.12 -13.07 25.41
N GLY A 39 -15.17 -11.90 26.05
CA GLY A 39 -14.36 -11.61 27.22
C GLY A 39 -14.33 -10.12 27.58
N GLY A 40 -15.50 -9.48 27.64
CA GLY A 40 -15.64 -8.21 28.33
C GLY A 40 -15.73 -8.43 29.84
N GLY A 41 -15.03 -7.61 30.61
CA GLY A 41 -15.29 -7.39 32.03
C GLY A 41 -14.14 -7.76 32.97
N ALA A 42 -13.41 -6.76 33.44
CA ALA A 42 -13.09 -6.56 34.85
C ALA A 42 -12.17 -5.33 34.99
N THR A 43 -12.74 -4.24 35.48
CA THR A 43 -12.06 -3.16 36.17
C THR A 43 -11.63 -3.62 37.57
N ASP A 44 -10.61 -2.91 38.09
CA ASP A 44 -10.25 -2.70 39.50
C ASP A 44 -9.61 -3.83 40.34
N LEU A 45 -8.42 -3.52 40.86
CA LEU A 45 -8.05 -3.42 42.29
C LEU A 45 -6.58 -3.81 42.51
N ALA A 46 -5.77 -2.84 42.93
CA ALA A 46 -4.54 -3.10 43.66
C ALA A 46 -4.30 -1.96 44.67
N GLU A 47 -5.06 -1.98 45.76
CA GLU A 47 -4.53 -1.59 47.07
C GLU A 47 -3.84 -2.81 47.69
N GLY A 48 -2.70 -2.57 48.36
CA GLY A 48 -1.93 -3.63 49.02
C GLY A 48 -0.79 -3.07 49.84
N VAL A 49 -1.11 -2.68 51.07
CA VAL A 49 -0.24 -2.24 52.17
C VAL A 49 0.78 -3.32 52.57
N GLY A 50 1.97 -2.86 52.98
CA GLY A 50 3.16 -3.66 53.29
C GLY A 50 3.04 -4.58 54.51
N GLY A 51 3.82 -5.66 54.45
CA GLY A 51 3.83 -6.76 55.42
C GLY A 51 4.66 -6.52 56.68
N GLY A 52 4.28 -7.26 57.73
CA GLY A 52 5.08 -7.52 58.92
C GLY A 52 6.20 -8.52 58.66
N GLY A 53 7.25 -8.45 59.49
CA GLY A 53 8.48 -9.21 59.34
C GLY A 53 8.60 -10.47 60.21
N GLY A 54 9.74 -11.13 60.03
CA GLY A 54 10.39 -12.00 61.02
C GLY A 54 10.54 -13.47 60.62
N GLY A 55 11.79 -13.96 60.58
CA GLY A 55 12.14 -15.33 60.98
C GLY A 55 12.74 -16.27 59.94
N ASP A 56 14.09 -16.33 59.93
CA ASP A 56 14.99 -17.50 59.90
C ASP A 56 14.79 -18.71 58.96
N GLY A 57 15.91 -19.13 58.36
CA GLY A 57 16.24 -20.56 58.24
C GLY A 57 16.37 -21.17 56.83
N GLU A 58 17.60 -21.53 56.49
CA GLU A 58 18.01 -22.64 55.60
C GLU A 58 17.79 -22.59 54.07
N GLY A 59 18.93 -22.72 53.37
CA GLY A 59 19.10 -23.79 52.39
C GLY A 59 18.73 -23.52 50.93
N GLY A 60 19.75 -23.61 50.06
CA GLY A 60 19.57 -24.12 48.69
C GLY A 60 19.57 -23.06 47.58
N GLY A 61 20.55 -23.15 46.69
CA GLY A 61 20.67 -22.31 45.51
C GLY A 61 19.43 -22.36 44.61
N GLY A 62 18.92 -21.18 44.27
CA GLY A 62 17.85 -21.00 43.29
C GLY A 62 18.21 -19.82 42.38
N GLY A 63 18.54 -20.12 41.13
CA GLY A 63 18.77 -19.11 40.10
C GLY A 63 17.56 -18.17 40.01
N LYS A 64 17.82 -16.87 40.13
CA LYS A 64 16.82 -15.81 39.94
C LYS A 64 16.29 -15.87 38.50
N SER A 65 15.18 -16.58 38.29
CA SER A 65 14.41 -16.48 37.05
C SER A 65 13.66 -15.16 37.09
N GLN A 66 14.31 -14.08 36.66
CA GLN A 66 13.62 -12.82 36.41
C GLN A 66 12.61 -13.05 35.30
N SER A 67 11.33 -12.96 35.63
CA SER A 67 10.24 -12.87 34.67
C SER A 67 10.36 -11.50 33.98
N GLU A 68 11.16 -11.42 32.91
CA GLU A 68 11.25 -10.21 32.09
C GLU A 68 9.90 -9.96 31.42
N LYS A 69 9.19 -8.94 31.91
CA LYS A 69 7.90 -8.48 31.38
C LYS A 69 8.04 -8.10 29.89
N LEU A 70 7.04 -8.45 29.08
CA LEU A 70 6.90 -7.97 27.71
C LEU A 70 6.83 -6.44 27.75
N ALA A 71 7.88 -5.77 27.27
CA ALA A 71 7.90 -4.31 27.18
C ALA A 71 7.36 -3.91 25.82
N VAL A 72 6.12 -3.43 25.79
CA VAL A 72 5.48 -2.84 24.62
C VAL A 72 5.85 -1.36 24.57
N HIS A 73 6.52 -0.93 23.51
CA HIS A 73 7.02 0.44 23.37
C HIS A 73 6.14 1.31 22.48
N LEU A 74 5.40 0.73 21.53
CA LEU A 74 4.51 1.46 20.63
C LEU A 74 3.43 0.53 20.08
N ILE A 75 2.17 0.98 20.13
CA ILE A 75 1.02 0.39 19.43
C ILE A 75 0.42 1.51 18.57
N VAL A 76 0.39 1.32 17.26
CA VAL A 76 -0.28 2.24 16.34
C VAL A 76 -1.18 1.45 15.41
N SER A 77 -2.43 1.87 15.24
CA SER A 77 -3.34 1.23 14.31
C SER A 77 -2.81 1.38 12.88
N PHE A 78 -2.75 0.28 12.13
CA PHE A 78 -2.32 0.31 10.73
C PHE A 78 -3.21 1.23 9.89
N ARG A 79 -4.49 1.29 10.24
CA ARG A 79 -5.47 2.18 9.62
C ARG A 79 -5.07 3.65 9.73
N ASP A 80 -4.63 4.09 10.90
CA ASP A 80 -4.27 5.49 11.16
C ASP A 80 -2.99 5.88 10.41
N ILE A 81 -2.03 4.96 10.29
CA ILE A 81 -0.83 5.16 9.47
C ILE A 81 -1.23 5.38 8.01
N CYS A 82 -2.13 4.56 7.46
CA CYS A 82 -2.60 4.72 6.09
C CYS A 82 -3.38 6.02 5.88
N VAL A 83 -4.28 6.40 6.79
CA VAL A 83 -4.99 7.70 6.74
C VAL A 83 -4.00 8.85 6.76
N PHE A 84 -3.01 8.80 7.65
CA PHE A 84 -1.96 9.81 7.72
C PHE A 84 -1.22 9.93 6.38
N THR A 85 -0.86 8.81 5.74
CA THR A 85 -0.20 8.82 4.42
C THR A 85 -1.09 9.27 3.26
N LEU A 86 -2.39 9.45 3.48
CA LEU A 86 -3.31 10.00 2.50
C LEU A 86 -3.56 11.49 2.76
N VAL A 87 -3.95 11.83 3.98
CA VAL A 87 -4.40 13.16 4.36
C VAL A 87 -3.25 14.16 4.35
N LEU A 88 -2.05 13.78 4.80
CA LEU A 88 -0.90 14.68 4.85
C LEU A 88 -0.52 15.24 3.47
N PRO A 89 -0.23 14.40 2.44
CA PRO A 89 0.12 14.92 1.12
C PRO A 89 -1.06 15.60 0.42
N LEU A 90 -2.29 15.11 0.55
CA LEU A 90 -3.46 15.78 -0.06
C LEU A 90 -3.74 17.14 0.55
N GLY A 91 -3.70 17.24 1.88
CA GLY A 91 -3.87 18.51 2.60
C GLY A 91 -2.77 19.50 2.23
N THR A 92 -1.52 19.03 2.17
CA THR A 92 -0.40 19.87 1.75
C THR A 92 -0.55 20.32 0.30
N LEU A 93 -0.93 19.43 -0.61
CA LEU A 93 -1.16 19.78 -2.01
C LEU A 93 -2.25 20.84 -2.16
N PHE A 94 -3.34 20.71 -1.41
CA PHE A 94 -4.41 21.71 -1.38
C PHE A 94 -3.93 23.07 -0.88
N VAL A 95 -3.16 23.10 0.22
CA VAL A 95 -2.57 24.34 0.74
C VAL A 95 -1.61 24.95 -0.28
N CYS A 96 -0.74 24.16 -0.91
CA CYS A 96 0.15 24.63 -1.97
C CYS A 96 -0.64 25.20 -3.15
N PHE A 97 -1.71 24.53 -3.58
CA PHE A 97 -2.57 25.00 -4.67
C PHE A 97 -3.19 26.35 -4.35
N VAL A 98 -3.91 26.46 -3.21
CA VAL A 98 -4.61 27.70 -2.84
C VAL A 98 -3.63 28.85 -2.64
N THR A 99 -2.56 28.64 -1.89
CA THR A 99 -1.58 29.70 -1.62
C THR A 99 -0.84 30.14 -2.87
N ALA A 100 -0.38 29.20 -3.72
CA ALA A 100 0.31 29.57 -4.94
C ALA A 100 -0.64 30.29 -5.92
N TYR A 101 -1.89 29.85 -6.03
CA TYR A 101 -2.89 30.47 -6.89
C TYR A 101 -3.22 31.91 -6.50
N VAL A 102 -3.32 32.20 -5.19
CA VAL A 102 -3.64 33.54 -4.68
C VAL A 102 -2.43 34.46 -4.73
N PHE A 103 -1.25 34.00 -4.32
CA PHE A 103 -0.09 34.86 -4.10
C PHE A 103 0.90 34.88 -5.27
N GLN A 104 0.93 33.84 -6.11
CA GLN A 104 1.94 33.66 -7.17
C GLN A 104 1.35 33.19 -8.51
N PRO A 105 0.25 33.80 -9.01
CA PRO A 105 -0.43 33.34 -10.23
C PRO A 105 0.48 33.40 -11.47
N GLU A 106 1.32 34.42 -11.61
CA GLU A 106 2.23 34.58 -12.75
C GLU A 106 3.24 33.41 -12.83
N GLU A 107 3.81 33.02 -11.69
CA GLU A 107 4.86 31.99 -11.65
C GLU A 107 4.35 30.58 -11.95
N ILE A 108 3.11 30.27 -11.54
CA ILE A 108 2.53 28.92 -11.66
C ILE A 108 1.83 28.68 -13.01
N HIS A 109 1.41 29.74 -13.70
CA HIS A 109 0.84 29.65 -15.05
C HIS A 109 1.89 29.84 -16.15
N GLU A 110 3.13 30.18 -15.77
CA GLU A 110 4.24 30.32 -16.71
C GLU A 110 4.55 28.99 -17.40
N THR A 111 4.31 28.95 -18.71
CA THR A 111 4.60 27.80 -19.58
C THR A 111 5.42 28.25 -20.78
N HIS A 112 6.10 27.30 -21.43
CA HIS A 112 6.90 27.56 -22.64
C HIS A 112 6.11 28.32 -23.72
N CYS A 113 4.85 27.94 -23.95
CA CYS A 113 4.02 28.56 -24.99
C CYS A 113 3.39 29.90 -24.57
N ARG A 114 3.40 30.25 -23.27
CA ARG A 114 2.77 31.47 -22.72
C ARG A 114 1.31 31.67 -23.18
N VAL A 115 0.56 30.57 -23.26
CA VAL A 115 -0.86 30.53 -23.65
C VAL A 115 -1.77 30.54 -22.44
N TYR A 116 -3.05 30.84 -22.65
CA TYR A 116 -4.02 30.95 -21.56
C TYR A 116 -4.23 29.61 -20.87
N ASN A 117 -4.08 29.59 -19.54
CA ASN A 117 -4.22 28.42 -18.68
C ASN A 117 -4.86 28.81 -17.35
N ILE A 118 -5.67 27.90 -16.79
CA ILE A 118 -6.42 28.10 -15.54
C ILE A 118 -5.91 27.17 -14.44
N ILE A 119 -5.53 25.94 -14.80
CA ILE A 119 -5.12 24.92 -13.85
C ILE A 119 -3.60 24.74 -13.94
N PRO A 120 -2.83 25.14 -12.92
CA PRO A 120 -1.39 24.92 -12.88
C PRO A 120 -1.06 23.46 -12.53
N SER A 121 0.05 22.94 -13.05
CA SER A 121 0.52 21.59 -12.74
C SER A 121 0.93 21.45 -11.26
N ILE A 122 0.92 20.22 -10.73
CA ILE A 122 1.39 19.91 -9.37
C ILE A 122 2.83 20.37 -9.21
N SER A 123 3.67 20.06 -10.20
CA SER A 123 5.07 20.50 -10.24
C SER A 123 5.25 22.01 -10.22
N ALA A 124 4.32 22.80 -10.78
CA ALA A 124 4.38 24.26 -10.74
C ALA A 124 4.07 24.79 -9.33
N ILE A 125 2.95 24.37 -8.73
CA ILE A 125 2.52 24.85 -7.40
C ILE A 125 3.41 24.35 -6.26
N THR A 126 4.06 23.19 -6.43
CA THR A 126 5.03 22.64 -5.46
C THR A 126 6.46 23.05 -5.79
N GLY A 127 6.68 23.69 -6.93
CA GLY A 127 7.99 24.19 -7.36
C GLY A 127 8.29 25.60 -6.87
N VAL A 128 7.30 26.40 -6.51
CA VAL A 128 7.47 27.79 -6.05
C VAL A 128 7.70 27.89 -4.54
N SER A 129 8.42 28.91 -4.09
CA SER A 129 8.65 29.17 -2.65
C SER A 129 7.56 30.09 -2.10
N PRO A 130 7.03 29.83 -0.88
CA PRO A 130 7.48 28.86 0.13
C PRO A 130 6.90 27.42 0.01
N GLN A 131 5.96 27.18 -0.91
CA GLN A 131 5.20 25.92 -1.07
C GLN A 131 6.11 24.71 -1.30
N ARG A 132 7.25 24.91 -1.98
CA ARG A 132 8.31 23.92 -2.17
C ARG A 132 8.78 23.30 -0.86
N TYR A 133 9.00 24.11 0.17
CA TYR A 133 9.45 23.62 1.47
C TYR A 133 8.36 22.85 2.20
N LEU A 134 7.13 23.37 2.15
CA LEU A 134 5.97 22.70 2.73
C LEU A 134 5.75 21.32 2.09
N TRP A 135 5.81 21.25 0.76
CA TRP A 135 5.70 20.00 0.01
C TRP A 135 6.82 19.01 0.35
N ARG A 136 8.08 19.47 0.39
CA ARG A 136 9.23 18.62 0.76
C ARG A 136 9.10 18.04 2.17
N ILE A 137 8.67 18.83 3.16
CA ILE A 137 8.46 18.36 4.54
C ILE A 137 7.35 17.31 4.58
N SER A 138 6.22 17.58 3.91
CA SER A 138 5.10 16.64 3.82
C SER A 138 5.53 15.29 3.24
N ILE A 139 6.27 15.29 2.12
CA ILE A 139 6.75 14.06 1.49
C ILE A 139 7.82 13.35 2.34
N ALA A 140 8.69 14.09 3.03
CA ALA A 140 9.65 13.50 3.96
C ALA A 140 8.97 12.75 5.11
N LEU A 141 7.91 13.31 5.69
CA LEU A 141 7.10 12.66 6.73
C LEU A 141 6.27 11.49 6.20
N HIS A 142 5.83 11.58 4.94
CA HIS A 142 5.05 10.55 4.26
C HIS A 142 5.85 9.29 3.91
N ILE A 143 7.14 9.45 3.58
CA ILE A 143 7.93 8.38 2.98
C ILE A 143 8.23 7.23 3.95
N GLY A 144 8.49 7.54 5.22
CA GLY A 144 8.79 6.55 6.26
C GLY A 144 7.65 5.52 6.41
N PRO A 145 6.42 5.97 6.69
CA PRO A 145 5.23 5.12 6.69
C PRO A 145 5.06 4.29 5.41
N ARG A 146 5.31 4.86 4.21
CA ARG A 146 5.20 4.13 2.94
C ARG A 146 6.16 2.96 2.84
N PHE A 147 7.41 3.11 3.29
CA PHE A 147 8.35 1.99 3.35
C PHE A 147 7.90 0.89 4.31
N VAL A 148 7.36 1.26 5.48
CA VAL A 148 6.81 0.30 6.45
C VAL A 148 5.63 -0.47 5.85
N ILE A 149 4.67 0.22 5.25
CA ILE A 149 3.51 -0.39 4.59
C ILE A 149 3.95 -1.37 3.50
N ALA A 150 4.92 -0.99 2.67
CA ALA A 150 5.44 -1.86 1.61
C ALA A 150 6.09 -3.15 2.17
N PHE A 151 6.80 -3.04 3.29
CA PHE A 151 7.38 -4.19 3.97
C PHE A 151 6.30 -5.11 4.59
N VAL A 152 5.30 -4.53 5.25
CA VAL A 152 4.15 -5.29 5.81
C VAL A 152 3.44 -6.07 4.70
N TYR A 153 3.13 -5.43 3.57
CA TYR A 153 2.50 -6.08 2.42
C TYR A 153 3.32 -7.21 1.83
N LYS A 154 4.64 -7.04 1.76
CA LYS A 154 5.53 -8.09 1.30
C LYS A 154 5.41 -9.35 2.16
N ASN A 155 5.31 -9.19 3.48
CA ASN A 155 5.18 -10.31 4.41
C ASN A 155 3.78 -10.90 4.39
N TYR A 156 2.75 -10.06 4.32
CA TYR A 156 1.37 -10.50 4.15
C TYR A 156 1.19 -11.37 2.91
N TYR A 157 1.57 -10.87 1.73
CA TYR A 157 1.48 -11.67 0.50
C TYR A 157 2.34 -12.92 0.54
N ARG A 158 3.49 -12.89 1.23
CA ARG A 158 4.29 -14.10 1.43
C ARG A 158 3.56 -15.15 2.25
N ALA A 159 2.83 -14.75 3.29
CA ALA A 159 2.01 -15.68 4.07
C ALA A 159 0.92 -16.32 3.18
N LEU A 160 0.20 -15.53 2.39
CA LEU A 160 -0.81 -16.03 1.45
C LEU A 160 -0.22 -16.98 0.40
N ILE A 161 1.01 -16.73 -0.08
CA ILE A 161 1.68 -17.63 -1.03
C ILE A 161 1.96 -19.00 -0.42
N ASN A 162 2.27 -19.05 0.88
CA ASN A 162 2.58 -20.31 1.56
C ASN A 162 1.32 -21.20 1.75
N GLU A 163 0.13 -20.61 1.64
CA GLU A 163 -1.15 -21.34 1.71
C GLU A 163 -1.56 -21.96 0.36
N LEU A 164 -0.87 -21.61 -0.74
CA LEU A 164 -1.14 -22.20 -2.05
C LEU A 164 -0.67 -23.65 -2.10
N LEU A 165 -1.47 -24.54 -2.68
CA LEU A 165 -1.11 -25.95 -2.88
C LEU A 165 -0.37 -26.20 -4.20
N ASP A 166 -0.66 -25.41 -5.25
CA ASP A 166 -0.12 -25.63 -6.59
C ASP A 166 1.32 -25.06 -6.73
N PRO A 167 2.34 -25.91 -7.04
CA PRO A 167 3.74 -25.47 -7.15
C PRO A 167 3.97 -24.40 -8.22
N LEU A 168 3.22 -24.46 -9.32
CA LEU A 168 3.34 -23.50 -10.42
C LEU A 168 2.84 -22.11 -9.99
N SER A 169 1.70 -22.07 -9.30
CA SER A 169 1.14 -20.87 -8.70
C SER A 169 2.06 -20.26 -7.64
N ILE A 170 2.68 -21.07 -6.77
CA ILE A 170 3.66 -20.62 -5.78
C ILE A 170 4.85 -19.92 -6.47
N LYS A 171 5.44 -20.55 -7.49
CA LYS A 171 6.60 -19.99 -8.22
C LYS A 171 6.22 -18.69 -8.93
N LYS A 172 5.04 -18.65 -9.56
CA LYS A 172 4.53 -17.45 -10.25
C LYS A 172 4.25 -16.32 -9.27
N ALA A 173 3.55 -16.58 -8.18
CA ALA A 173 3.22 -15.61 -7.15
C ALA A 173 4.48 -15.09 -6.45
N SER A 174 5.45 -15.96 -6.14
CA SER A 174 6.73 -15.56 -5.54
C SER A 174 7.53 -14.60 -6.44
N ARG A 175 7.53 -14.83 -7.75
CA ARG A 175 8.16 -13.92 -8.72
C ARG A 175 7.41 -12.59 -8.79
N LEU A 176 6.08 -12.63 -8.88
CA LEU A 176 5.24 -11.42 -8.89
C LEU A 176 5.43 -10.61 -7.61
N LEU A 177 5.50 -11.24 -6.44
CA LEU A 177 5.75 -10.57 -5.17
C LEU A 177 7.08 -9.80 -5.16
N LYS A 178 8.16 -10.39 -5.70
CA LYS A 178 9.44 -9.69 -5.84
C LYS A 178 9.31 -8.46 -6.74
N ILE A 179 8.60 -8.59 -7.87
CA ILE A 179 8.36 -7.50 -8.82
C ILE A 179 7.53 -6.39 -8.16
N VAL A 180 6.42 -6.74 -7.51
CA VAL A 180 5.54 -5.81 -6.79
C VAL A 180 6.32 -5.02 -5.74
N TYR A 181 7.11 -5.71 -4.91
CA TYR A 181 7.93 -5.06 -3.89
C TYR A 181 8.97 -4.12 -4.51
N CYS A 182 9.69 -4.56 -5.55
CA CYS A 182 10.68 -3.74 -6.24
C CYS A 182 10.07 -2.49 -6.87
N LEU A 183 8.96 -2.65 -7.59
CA LEU A 183 8.25 -1.53 -8.22
C LEU A 183 7.75 -0.52 -7.20
N ASN A 184 7.23 -0.98 -6.06
CA ASN A 184 6.82 -0.08 -4.97
C ASN A 184 8.02 0.70 -4.41
N MET A 185 9.19 0.07 -4.22
CA MET A 185 10.40 0.77 -3.78
C MET A 185 10.85 1.82 -4.80
N VAL A 186 10.85 1.46 -6.10
CA VAL A 186 11.21 2.40 -7.17
C VAL A 186 10.22 3.56 -7.25
N GLU A 187 8.92 3.30 -7.11
CA GLU A 187 7.87 4.31 -7.09
C GLU A 187 8.08 5.31 -5.93
N ILE A 188 8.32 4.80 -4.71
CA ILE A 188 8.59 5.61 -3.52
C ILE A 188 9.86 6.47 -3.72
N CYS A 189 10.95 5.89 -4.25
CA CYS A 189 12.17 6.64 -4.56
C CYS A 189 11.96 7.69 -5.66
N ALA A 190 11.16 7.38 -6.69
CA ALA A 190 10.85 8.32 -7.76
C ALA A 190 9.96 9.47 -7.26
N LEU A 191 9.03 9.20 -6.32
CA LEU A 191 8.23 10.23 -5.64
C LEU A 191 9.11 11.19 -4.82
N LEU A 192 10.14 10.68 -4.13
CA LEU A 192 11.16 11.53 -3.51
C LEU A 192 11.89 12.36 -4.55
N GLY A 193 12.37 11.72 -5.62
CA GLY A 193 13.12 12.39 -6.67
C GLY A 193 12.34 13.56 -7.31
N VAL A 194 11.08 13.35 -7.69
CA VAL A 194 10.23 14.39 -8.31
C VAL A 194 9.91 15.53 -7.33
N THR A 195 9.94 15.26 -6.03
CA THR A 195 9.70 16.26 -4.98
C THR A 195 10.93 17.12 -4.68
N TYR A 196 12.11 16.51 -4.66
CA TYR A 196 13.35 17.22 -4.31
C TYR A 196 14.01 17.89 -5.50
N ILE A 197 13.91 17.32 -6.69
CA ILE A 197 14.39 17.94 -7.93
C ILE A 197 13.26 18.78 -8.49
N SER A 198 13.26 20.10 -8.21
CA SER A 198 12.18 20.97 -8.72
C SER A 198 12.28 21.14 -10.23
N ASN A 199 11.12 21.22 -10.90
CA ASN A 199 11.01 21.60 -12.30
C ASN A 199 11.67 22.96 -12.61
N LYS A 200 11.69 23.91 -11.66
CA LYS A 200 12.38 25.21 -11.79
C LYS A 200 13.90 25.09 -11.62
N GLU A 201 14.39 24.06 -10.92
CA GLU A 201 15.84 23.83 -10.70
C GLU A 201 16.46 23.05 -11.87
N ASN A 202 15.83 21.97 -12.30
CA ASN A 202 16.31 21.15 -13.42
C ASN A 202 15.14 20.44 -14.11
N TYR A 203 14.55 21.13 -15.10
CA TYR A 203 13.41 20.61 -15.84
C TYR A 203 13.69 19.26 -16.54
N PRO A 204 14.79 19.08 -17.31
CA PRO A 204 15.06 17.80 -17.98
C PRO A 204 15.13 16.61 -17.02
N LEU A 205 15.80 16.77 -15.88
CA LEU A 205 15.91 15.71 -14.89
C LEU A 205 14.57 15.44 -14.21
N HIS A 206 13.85 16.49 -13.80
CA HIS A 206 12.51 16.38 -13.21
C HIS A 206 11.55 15.61 -14.11
N GLU A 207 11.51 15.94 -15.41
CA GLU A 207 10.70 15.24 -16.41
C GLU A 207 11.01 13.74 -16.45
N LYS A 208 12.29 13.35 -16.49
CA LYS A 208 12.68 11.92 -16.53
C LYS A 208 12.29 11.19 -15.24
N VAL A 209 12.47 11.81 -14.08
CA VAL A 209 12.08 11.21 -12.80
C VAL A 209 10.56 11.07 -12.71
N PHE A 210 9.80 12.06 -13.18
CA PHE A 210 8.34 11.98 -13.27
C PHE A 210 7.90 10.81 -14.17
N ILE A 211 8.53 10.60 -15.32
CA ILE A 211 8.24 9.44 -16.19
C ILE A 211 8.53 8.12 -15.47
N ILE A 212 9.64 8.03 -14.73
CA ILE A 212 9.97 6.84 -13.94
C ILE A 212 8.90 6.57 -12.87
N PHE A 213 8.45 7.62 -12.16
CA PHE A 213 7.35 7.51 -11.20
C PHE A 213 6.07 6.99 -11.86
N MET A 214 5.69 7.53 -13.02
CA MET A 214 4.50 7.11 -13.76
C MET A 214 4.56 5.63 -14.18
N ILE A 215 5.67 5.21 -14.80
CA ILE A 215 5.83 3.83 -15.27
C ILE A 215 5.87 2.85 -14.09
N SER A 216 6.62 3.18 -13.04
CA SER A 216 6.72 2.31 -11.85
C SER A 216 5.40 2.18 -11.12
N SER A 217 4.66 3.28 -10.90
CA SER A 217 3.33 3.29 -10.27
C SER A 217 2.31 2.44 -11.06
N LEU A 218 2.18 2.65 -12.38
CA LEU A 218 1.25 1.88 -13.20
C LEU A 218 1.61 0.39 -13.25
N SER A 219 2.92 0.09 -13.35
CA SER A 219 3.41 -1.28 -13.31
C SER A 219 3.17 -1.94 -11.96
N TYR A 220 3.34 -1.20 -10.86
CA TYR A 220 3.06 -1.66 -9.50
C TYR A 220 1.58 -2.01 -9.33
N MET A 221 0.67 -1.13 -9.75
CA MET A 221 -0.78 -1.38 -9.68
C MET A 221 -1.16 -2.63 -10.48
N LEU A 222 -0.66 -2.75 -11.72
CA LEU A 222 -0.90 -3.91 -12.56
C LEU A 222 -0.34 -5.19 -11.94
N ALA A 223 0.91 -5.17 -11.49
CA ALA A 223 1.56 -6.32 -10.87
C ALA A 223 0.83 -6.78 -9.60
N THR A 224 0.33 -5.83 -8.81
CA THR A 224 -0.48 -6.11 -7.60
C THR A 224 -1.80 -6.78 -7.97
N LEU A 225 -2.53 -6.25 -8.97
CA LEU A 225 -3.76 -6.88 -9.47
C LEU A 225 -3.53 -8.29 -10.02
N LYS A 226 -2.41 -8.50 -10.73
CA LYS A 226 -2.02 -9.82 -11.23
C LYS A 226 -1.64 -10.77 -10.10
N LEU A 227 -0.94 -10.30 -9.08
CA LEU A 227 -0.61 -11.07 -7.89
C LEU A 227 -1.87 -11.51 -7.16
N LEU A 228 -2.79 -10.59 -6.87
CA LEU A 228 -4.08 -10.89 -6.23
C LEU A 228 -4.88 -11.93 -7.01
N LYS A 229 -4.90 -11.84 -8.36
CA LYS A 229 -5.56 -12.86 -9.20
C LYS A 229 -4.93 -14.26 -9.08
N VAL A 230 -3.63 -14.36 -8.81
CA VAL A 230 -2.97 -15.66 -8.57
C VAL A 230 -3.22 -16.16 -7.16
N LEU A 231 -3.27 -15.27 -6.16
CA LEU A 231 -3.55 -15.61 -4.77
C LEU A 231 -5.01 -16.03 -4.54
N GLN A 232 -5.94 -15.46 -5.31
CA GLN A 232 -7.38 -15.70 -5.19
C GLN A 232 -7.95 -16.29 -6.50
N PRO A 233 -7.63 -17.56 -6.85
CA PRO A 233 -8.08 -18.17 -8.10
C PRO A 233 -9.61 -18.31 -8.19
N ASN A 234 -10.29 -18.53 -7.06
CA ASN A 234 -11.74 -18.64 -6.97
C ASN A 234 -12.45 -17.29 -6.76
N GLY A 235 -11.70 -16.18 -6.81
CA GLY A 235 -12.20 -14.84 -6.54
C GLY A 235 -12.14 -14.43 -5.05
N PRO A 236 -12.62 -13.22 -4.72
CA PRO A 236 -12.71 -12.72 -3.35
C PRO A 236 -13.58 -13.64 -2.49
N GLN A 237 -13.16 -13.93 -1.26
CA GLN A 237 -13.92 -14.78 -0.35
C GLN A 237 -14.83 -13.95 0.57
N THR A 238 -14.48 -12.68 0.78
CA THR A 238 -15.24 -11.75 1.62
C THR A 238 -15.73 -10.52 0.83
N ALA A 239 -16.84 -9.93 1.26
CA ALA A 239 -17.37 -8.69 0.67
C ALA A 239 -16.38 -7.51 0.76
N GLN A 240 -15.52 -7.53 1.79
CA GLN A 240 -14.48 -6.54 1.99
C GLN A 240 -13.35 -6.69 0.97
N GLU A 241 -12.87 -7.91 0.72
CA GLU A 241 -11.89 -8.19 -0.34
C GLU A 241 -12.45 -7.85 -1.73
N GLU A 242 -13.73 -8.12 -1.97
CA GLU A 242 -14.39 -7.77 -3.24
C GLU A 242 -14.40 -6.25 -3.45
N SER A 243 -14.78 -5.50 -2.42
CA SER A 243 -14.78 -4.04 -2.44
C SER A 243 -13.38 -3.49 -2.65
N ALA A 244 -12.37 -4.01 -1.92
CA ALA A 244 -10.98 -3.60 -2.07
C ALA A 244 -10.47 -3.86 -3.50
N LEU A 245 -10.78 -5.03 -4.09
CA LEU A 245 -10.41 -5.36 -5.45
C LEU A 245 -11.10 -4.46 -6.49
N ARG A 246 -12.38 -4.12 -6.26
CA ARG A 246 -13.13 -3.18 -7.11
C ARG A 246 -12.48 -1.80 -7.10
N TYR A 247 -12.13 -1.26 -5.94
CA TYR A 247 -11.44 0.03 -5.83
C TYR A 247 -10.06 -0.01 -6.49
N LYS A 248 -9.26 -1.06 -6.25
CA LYS A 248 -7.93 -1.23 -6.90
C LYS A 248 -8.05 -1.23 -8.43
N ARG A 249 -9.04 -1.92 -8.99
CA ARG A 249 -9.32 -1.93 -10.44
C ARG A 249 -9.78 -0.55 -10.95
N ALA A 250 -10.65 0.13 -10.20
CA ALA A 250 -11.13 1.45 -10.55
C ALA A 250 -9.99 2.48 -10.59
N PHE A 251 -9.13 2.52 -9.56
CA PHE A 251 -7.97 3.40 -9.53
C PHE A 251 -6.99 3.08 -10.65
N PHE A 252 -6.71 1.81 -10.94
CA PHE A 252 -5.86 1.43 -12.06
C PHE A 252 -6.42 1.89 -13.41
N ALA A 253 -7.72 1.67 -13.66
CA ALA A 253 -8.38 2.11 -14.89
C ALA A 253 -8.36 3.65 -15.03
N LEU A 254 -8.64 4.36 -13.94
CA LEU A 254 -8.59 5.82 -13.88
C LEU A 254 -7.17 6.33 -14.17
N SER A 255 -6.14 5.75 -13.53
CA SER A 255 -4.74 6.12 -13.78
C SER A 255 -4.32 5.88 -15.23
N ILE A 256 -4.74 4.79 -15.86
CA ILE A 256 -4.45 4.53 -17.29
C ILE A 256 -5.13 5.58 -18.19
N ALA A 257 -6.43 5.81 -18.00
CA ALA A 257 -7.17 6.79 -18.79
C ALA A 257 -6.57 8.19 -18.66
N SER A 258 -6.27 8.63 -17.44
CA SER A 258 -5.63 9.92 -17.17
C SER A 258 -4.19 9.98 -17.67
N THR A 259 -3.43 8.88 -17.67
CA THR A 259 -2.08 8.86 -18.26
C THR A 259 -2.12 9.07 -19.77
N VAL A 260 -3.07 8.45 -20.46
CA VAL A 260 -3.28 8.70 -21.89
C VAL A 260 -3.63 10.16 -22.14
N GLY A 261 -4.58 10.72 -21.37
CA GLY A 261 -4.93 12.14 -21.44
C GLY A 261 -3.73 13.05 -21.20
N LEU A 262 -2.94 12.78 -20.15
CA LEU A 262 -1.73 13.51 -19.80
C LEU A 262 -0.75 13.55 -20.99
N ILE A 263 -0.46 12.41 -21.61
CA ILE A 263 0.45 12.34 -22.76
C ILE A 263 -0.11 13.16 -23.95
N LEU A 264 -1.39 12.99 -24.28
CA LEU A 264 -2.01 13.69 -25.41
C LEU A 264 -1.99 15.20 -25.23
N PHE A 265 -2.39 15.69 -24.05
CA PHE A 265 -2.42 17.12 -23.75
C PHE A 265 -1.03 17.74 -23.61
N PHE A 266 -0.06 16.97 -23.09
CA PHE A 266 1.34 17.40 -23.05
C PHE A 266 1.90 17.60 -24.46
N LEU A 267 1.71 16.64 -25.37
CA LEU A 267 2.17 16.74 -26.76
C LEU A 267 1.46 17.88 -27.49
N LYS A 268 0.15 18.03 -27.28
CA LYS A 268 -0.64 19.13 -27.85
C LYS A 268 -0.14 20.49 -27.37
N HIS A 269 0.17 20.64 -26.08
CA HIS A 269 0.75 21.88 -25.57
C HIS A 269 2.14 22.12 -26.17
N ARG A 270 3.01 21.10 -26.20
CA ARG A 270 4.40 21.23 -26.65
C ARG A 270 4.56 21.57 -28.14
N PHE A 271 3.73 20.97 -28.99
CA PHE A 271 3.86 21.12 -30.46
C PHE A 271 2.87 22.11 -31.07
N LEU A 272 1.66 22.22 -30.52
CA LEU A 272 0.60 23.02 -31.11
C LEU A 272 0.31 24.30 -30.32
N CYS A 273 0.81 24.43 -29.07
CA CYS A 273 0.56 25.57 -28.20
C CYS A 273 -0.93 25.98 -28.15
N HIS A 274 -1.85 25.01 -28.04
CA HIS A 274 -3.27 25.32 -27.88
C HIS A 274 -3.56 25.87 -26.47
N ASP A 275 -4.48 26.84 -26.40
CA ASP A 275 -5.03 27.32 -25.13
C ASP A 275 -5.62 26.18 -24.30
N LEU A 276 -5.47 26.29 -22.99
CA LEU A 276 -5.92 25.33 -21.97
C LEU A 276 -5.31 23.92 -22.09
N ALA A 277 -4.49 23.62 -23.09
CA ALA A 277 -3.90 22.29 -23.25
C ALA A 277 -3.05 21.91 -22.02
N PHE A 278 -2.32 22.87 -21.44
CA PHE A 278 -1.57 22.63 -20.22
C PHE A 278 -2.47 22.47 -18.99
N SER A 279 -3.63 23.13 -18.95
CA SER A 279 -4.62 22.95 -17.88
C SER A 279 -5.24 21.55 -17.90
N TRP A 280 -5.52 21.00 -19.08
CA TRP A 280 -6.00 19.62 -19.22
C TRP A 280 -4.92 18.59 -18.87
N PHE A 281 -3.66 18.87 -19.22
CA PHE A 281 -2.51 18.09 -18.75
C PHE A 281 -2.44 18.08 -17.22
N ALA A 282 -2.49 19.26 -16.58
CA ALA A 282 -2.45 19.41 -15.14
C ALA A 282 -3.61 18.67 -14.46
N LEU A 283 -4.84 18.78 -14.97
CA LEU A 283 -5.98 18.03 -14.46
C LEU A 283 -5.73 16.51 -14.48
N CYS A 284 -5.19 15.98 -15.58
CA CYS A 284 -4.84 14.56 -15.66
C CYS A 284 -3.76 14.18 -14.64
N GLU A 285 -2.77 15.05 -14.42
CA GLU A 285 -1.73 14.87 -13.40
C GLU A 285 -2.35 14.75 -11.98
N TYR A 286 -3.26 15.66 -11.61
CA TYR A 286 -3.97 15.60 -10.32
C TYR A 286 -4.77 14.31 -10.16
N ILE A 287 -5.46 13.86 -11.21
CA ILE A 287 -6.24 12.62 -11.17
C ILE A 287 -5.32 11.41 -10.98
N VAL A 288 -4.19 11.34 -11.71
CA VAL A 288 -3.23 10.24 -11.54
C VAL A 288 -2.63 10.24 -10.13
N ALA A 289 -2.23 11.41 -9.61
CA ALA A 289 -1.67 11.52 -8.27
C ALA A 289 -2.69 11.08 -7.21
N SER A 290 -3.94 11.53 -7.32
CA SER A 290 -5.02 11.17 -6.41
C SER A 290 -5.37 9.68 -6.49
N ALA A 291 -5.42 9.11 -7.71
CA ALA A 291 -5.66 7.69 -7.93
C ALA A 291 -4.52 6.81 -7.39
N ASN A 292 -3.26 7.27 -7.48
CA ASN A 292 -2.13 6.61 -6.85
C ASN A 292 -2.27 6.57 -5.33
N MET A 293 -2.55 7.72 -4.69
CA MET A 293 -2.77 7.77 -3.25
C MET A 293 -3.96 6.92 -2.83
N GLY A 294 -5.06 6.96 -3.59
CA GLY A 294 -6.25 6.14 -3.39
C GLY A 294 -5.95 4.64 -3.50
N PHE A 295 -5.18 4.21 -4.49
CA PHE A 295 -4.77 2.82 -4.65
C PHE A 295 -3.99 2.32 -3.43
N HIS A 296 -3.02 3.09 -2.95
CA HIS A 296 -2.28 2.77 -1.72
C HIS A 296 -3.15 2.87 -0.47
N CYS A 297 -4.21 3.68 -0.46
CA CYS A 297 -5.16 3.76 0.65
C CYS A 297 -6.12 2.56 0.70
N THR A 298 -6.39 1.90 -0.43
CA THR A 298 -7.19 0.66 -0.44
C THR A 298 -6.62 -0.42 0.47
N THR A 299 -5.36 -0.28 0.88
CA THR A 299 -4.71 -1.15 1.85
C THR A 299 -5.36 -1.18 3.22
N MET A 300 -6.01 -0.09 3.65
CA MET A 300 -6.78 -0.05 4.89
C MET A 300 -7.94 -1.04 4.88
N LEU A 301 -8.45 -1.36 3.69
CA LEU A 301 -9.53 -2.33 3.53
C LEU A 301 -9.00 -3.77 3.58
N ASP A 302 -7.70 -4.01 3.43
CA ASP A 302 -7.13 -5.35 3.60
C ASP A 302 -6.79 -5.63 5.08
N PHE A 303 -6.62 -4.60 5.91
CA PHE A 303 -6.25 -4.68 7.34
C PHE A 303 -7.13 -3.79 8.24
N PRO A 304 -8.37 -4.20 8.57
CA PRO A 304 -9.30 -3.37 9.32
C PRO A 304 -8.98 -3.26 10.82
N THR A 305 -8.29 -4.24 11.42
CA THR A 305 -8.16 -4.37 12.89
C THR A 305 -6.73 -4.62 13.36
N GLU A 306 -5.76 -4.62 12.45
CA GLU A 306 -4.38 -4.96 12.73
C GLU A 306 -3.61 -3.77 13.30
N ASP A 307 -2.94 -3.98 14.42
CA ASP A 307 -2.10 -3.00 15.08
C ASP A 307 -0.61 -3.28 14.85
N PHE A 308 0.16 -2.22 14.64
CA PHE A 308 1.61 -2.28 14.60
C PHE A 308 2.18 -2.25 16.02
N LEU A 309 2.75 -3.37 16.45
CA LEU A 309 3.33 -3.55 17.79
C LEU A 309 4.86 -3.57 17.75
N ILE A 310 5.53 -2.64 18.42
CA ILE A 310 6.96 -2.73 18.73
C ILE A 310 7.11 -3.19 20.17
N ALA A 311 7.64 -4.41 20.36
CA ALA A 311 7.86 -4.98 21.69
C ALA A 311 9.23 -5.66 21.82
N LYS A 312 9.80 -5.64 23.03
CA LYS A 312 11.01 -6.38 23.39
C LYS A 312 10.62 -7.76 23.96
N ASN A 313 11.42 -8.80 23.73
CA ASN A 313 11.18 -10.20 24.17
C ASN A 313 10.03 -10.97 23.46
N THR A 314 9.78 -10.69 22.18
CA THR A 314 8.72 -11.33 21.36
C THR A 314 8.93 -12.84 21.09
N GLU A 315 10.17 -13.33 21.11
CA GLU A 315 10.53 -14.75 20.89
C GLU A 315 9.86 -15.71 21.90
N ARG A 316 9.69 -15.29 23.17
CA ARG A 316 9.02 -16.12 24.19
C ARG A 316 7.50 -16.10 24.10
N TYR A 317 6.88 -15.08 23.51
CA TYR A 317 5.43 -15.02 23.30
C TYR A 317 5.01 -15.99 22.19
N ARG A 318 5.76 -16.05 21.09
CA ARG A 318 5.57 -17.04 20.00
C ARG A 318 5.73 -18.48 20.51
N LYS A 319 6.74 -18.75 21.36
CA LYS A 319 6.93 -20.07 22.00
C LYS A 319 5.83 -20.42 23.01
N LYS A 320 5.35 -19.48 23.83
CA LYS A 320 4.25 -19.73 24.78
C LYS A 320 2.95 -20.05 24.05
N GLN A 321 2.63 -19.34 22.96
CA GLN A 321 1.41 -19.57 22.18
C GLN A 321 1.47 -20.90 21.42
N ALA A 322 2.62 -21.26 20.85
CA ALA A 322 2.83 -22.58 20.26
C ALA A 322 2.74 -23.73 21.29
N ALA A 323 3.23 -23.51 22.52
CA ALA A 323 3.15 -24.48 23.61
C ALA A 323 1.75 -24.61 24.25
N LEU A 324 0.94 -23.54 24.22
CA LEU A 324 -0.46 -23.56 24.64
C LEU A 324 -1.37 -24.19 23.58
N SER A 325 -1.06 -23.99 22.30
CA SER A 325 -1.80 -24.63 21.18
C SER A 325 -1.64 -26.16 21.13
N TRP A 326 -0.59 -26.72 21.75
CA TRP A 326 -0.35 -28.17 21.85
C TRP A 326 -0.98 -28.80 23.10
N LYS A 327 -1.64 -28.02 23.96
CA LYS A 327 -2.24 -28.48 25.23
C LYS A 327 -3.77 -28.45 25.24
N LEU A 328 -4.41 -28.36 24.08
CA LEU A 328 -5.84 -28.59 23.93
C LEU A 328 -6.05 -30.05 23.51
N ASP A 329 -6.06 -30.93 24.51
CA ASP A 329 -6.74 -32.23 24.47
C ASP A 329 -8.12 -32.09 25.10
#